data_AF-A0A381L8H3-F1
#
_entry.id   AF-A0A381L8H3-F1
#
_cell.length_a   1.000
_cell.length_b   1.000
_cell.length_c   1.000
_cell.angle_alpha   90.00
_cell.angle_beta   90.00
_cell.angle_gamma   90.00
#
_symmetry.space_group_name_H-M   'P 1'
#
loop_
_entity.id
_entity.type
_entity.pdbx_description
1 polymer ?
#
loop_
_entity_poly.entity_id
_entity_poly.type
_entity_poly.pdbx_seq_one_letter_code
_entity_poly.pdbx_strand_id
1 'polypeptide(L)'
;MKFFTIGSVSALFCILGPVTAMSNKSKQQPLPVPKPNQEFTMSCQNGNSYEKSQLVLAVQTAKQVMGPNNTHNGYPFRLNWPPYEIPGQLWYYPVAEGQGIQDFVVFNTDDQIAGVVTRHVFNGQEIFRPCEII
;
A
#
# COMPACT_ATOMS: atom_id res chain seq x y z
N MET A 1 -24.86 31.28 63.95
CA MET A 1 -23.87 31.70 62.93
C MET A 1 -22.71 30.72 63.01
N LYS A 2 -22.54 29.84 62.02
CA LYS A 2 -21.73 29.95 60.79
C LYS A 2 -20.30 29.38 60.95
N PHE A 3 -20.17 28.16 60.46
CA PHE A 3 -19.11 27.47 59.69
C PHE A 3 -17.59 27.69 59.90
N PHE A 4 -16.92 26.56 60.16
CA PHE A 4 -15.71 25.94 59.55
C PHE A 4 -14.50 26.77 59.08
N THR A 5 -13.29 26.29 59.42
CA THR A 5 -12.34 25.80 58.39
C THR A 5 -11.32 24.79 58.94
N ILE A 6 -11.41 23.56 58.40
CA ILE A 6 -10.41 22.47 58.44
C ILE A 6 -9.45 22.79 57.29
N GLY A 7 -8.13 22.83 57.47
CA GLY A 7 -7.24 21.67 57.46
C GLY A 7 -6.45 21.60 56.14
N SER A 8 -5.13 21.75 56.26
CA SER A 8 -4.05 21.31 55.36
C SER A 8 -4.33 21.14 53.85
N VAL A 9 -3.70 21.99 53.03
CA VAL A 9 -3.56 21.80 51.58
C VAL A 9 -2.41 20.82 51.33
N SER A 10 -2.74 19.59 50.94
CA SER A 10 -1.75 18.63 50.40
C SER A 10 -1.42 19.01 48.96
N ALA A 11 -0.18 19.46 48.72
CA ALA A 11 0.34 19.60 47.37
C ALA A 11 0.61 18.20 46.79
N LEU A 12 -0.26 17.76 45.86
CA LEU A 12 -0.04 16.56 45.06
C LEU A 12 1.04 16.84 44.02
N PHE A 13 2.24 16.33 44.26
CA PHE A 13 3.28 16.22 43.25
C PHE A 13 2.91 15.11 42.27
N CYS A 14 2.40 15.48 41.09
CA CYS A 14 2.30 14.56 39.96
C CYS A 14 3.72 14.29 39.44
N ILE A 15 4.32 13.18 39.86
CA ILE A 15 5.52 12.64 39.23
C ILE A 15 5.10 12.17 37.84
N LEU A 16 5.33 13.01 36.83
CA LEU A 16 5.32 12.61 35.43
C LEU A 16 6.47 11.60 35.25
N GLY A 17 6.17 10.31 35.39
CA GLY A 17 7.10 9.26 35.00
C GLY A 17 7.44 9.42 33.52
N PRO A 18 8.72 9.27 33.11
CA PRO A 18 9.07 9.30 31.71
C PRO A 18 8.34 8.16 31.01
N VAL A 19 7.37 8.49 30.15
CA VAL A 19 6.85 7.54 29.18
C VAL A 19 7.99 7.30 28.21
N THR A 20 8.74 6.23 28.42
CA THR A 20 9.61 5.68 27.38
C THR A 20 8.69 5.18 26.29
N ALA A 21 8.32 6.06 25.36
CA ALA A 21 7.73 5.66 24.09
C ALA A 21 8.81 4.84 23.37
N MET A 22 8.80 3.53 23.61
CA MET A 22 9.58 2.60 22.83
C MET A 22 9.04 2.73 21.40
N SER A 23 9.83 3.38 20.55
CA SER A 23 9.64 3.35 19.10
C SER A 23 9.87 1.90 18.68
N ASN A 24 8.81 1.11 18.79
CA ASN A 24 8.78 -0.23 18.26
C ASN A 24 8.97 -0.03 16.76
N LYS A 25 10.11 -0.49 16.23
CA LYS A 25 10.32 -0.52 14.77
C LYS A 25 9.17 -1.34 14.21
N SER A 26 8.14 -0.66 13.72
CA SER A 26 6.97 -1.28 13.13
C SER A 26 7.47 -2.09 11.94
N LYS A 27 7.56 -3.42 12.10
CA LYS A 27 7.69 -4.30 10.95
C LYS A 27 6.49 -3.95 10.08
N GLN A 28 6.74 -3.42 8.88
CA GLN A 28 5.67 -3.14 7.92
C GLN A 28 4.81 -4.40 7.81
N GLN A 29 3.55 -4.31 8.25
CA GLN A 29 2.62 -5.41 8.08
C GLN A 29 2.42 -5.61 6.57
N PRO A 30 2.44 -6.87 6.09
CA PRO A 30 2.15 -7.14 4.69
C PRO A 30 0.77 -6.59 4.32
N LEU A 31 0.66 -6.10 3.09
CA LEU A 31 -0.62 -5.62 2.57
C LEU A 31 -1.56 -6.80 2.32
N PRO A 32 -2.88 -6.61 2.52
CA PRO A 32 -3.86 -7.62 2.20
C PRO A 32 -3.83 -7.95 0.70
N VAL A 33 -3.89 -9.23 0.39
CA VAL A 33 -3.88 -9.76 -0.97
C VAL A 33 -5.29 -10.26 -1.33
N PRO A 34 -5.86 -9.85 -2.48
CA PRO A 34 -7.13 -10.38 -2.94
C PRO A 34 -7.09 -11.90 -3.14
N LYS A 35 -8.19 -12.59 -2.82
CA LYS A 35 -8.29 -14.04 -3.06
C LYS A 35 -8.49 -14.32 -4.56
N PRO A 36 -7.69 -15.21 -5.19
CA PRO A 36 -7.75 -15.44 -6.65
C PRO A 36 -9.15 -15.85 -7.16
N ASN A 37 -9.88 -16.63 -6.37
CA ASN A 37 -11.19 -17.18 -6.75
C ASN A 37 -12.39 -16.33 -6.29
N GLN A 38 -12.15 -15.12 -5.79
CA GLN A 38 -13.19 -14.19 -5.36
C GLN A 38 -13.21 -12.97 -6.28
N GLU A 39 -14.38 -12.38 -6.50
CA GLU A 39 -14.47 -11.05 -7.11
C GLU A 39 -14.03 -9.98 -6.11
N PHE A 40 -13.37 -8.94 -6.60
CA PHE A 40 -12.88 -7.83 -5.78
C PHE A 40 -12.74 -6.56 -6.63
N THR A 41 -12.72 -5.42 -5.94
CA THR A 41 -12.42 -4.12 -6.52
C THR A 41 -11.27 -3.46 -5.75
N MET A 42 -10.39 -2.78 -6.47
CA MET A 42 -9.28 -2.02 -5.89
C MET A 42 -9.58 -0.53 -6.04
N SER A 43 -9.59 0.20 -4.93
CA SER A 43 -9.84 1.65 -4.88
C SER A 43 -8.56 2.41 -4.56
N CYS A 44 -8.20 3.36 -5.43
CA CYS A 44 -6.96 4.13 -5.34
C CYS A 44 -7.24 5.55 -4.81
N GLN A 45 -6.25 6.15 -4.12
CA GLN A 45 -6.39 7.50 -3.54
C GLN A 45 -6.58 8.61 -4.59
N ASN A 46 -6.28 8.33 -5.86
CA ASN A 46 -6.51 9.23 -6.99
C ASN A 46 -7.97 9.20 -7.50
N GLY A 47 -8.86 8.41 -6.87
CA GLY A 47 -10.27 8.29 -7.23
C GLY A 47 -10.56 7.20 -8.27
N ASN A 48 -9.52 6.54 -8.81
CA ASN A 48 -9.72 5.41 -9.72
C ASN A 48 -10.15 4.17 -8.94
N SER A 49 -10.95 3.33 -9.59
CA SER A 49 -11.34 2.02 -9.08
C SER A 49 -11.21 0.99 -10.19
N TYR A 50 -10.72 -0.19 -9.84
CA TYR A 50 -10.41 -1.25 -10.79
C TYR A 50 -11.07 -2.55 -10.36
N GLU A 51 -11.94 -3.07 -11.22
CA GLU A 51 -12.51 -4.40 -11.05
C GLU A 51 -11.46 -5.47 -11.36
N LYS A 52 -11.57 -6.63 -10.73
CA LYS A 52 -10.73 -7.79 -11.00
C LYS A 52 -10.61 -8.10 -12.50
N SER A 53 -11.70 -8.05 -13.25
CA SER A 53 -11.73 -8.32 -14.69
C SER A 53 -10.76 -7.44 -15.48
N GLN A 54 -10.70 -6.14 -15.17
CA GLN A 54 -9.79 -5.18 -15.79
C GLN A 54 -8.34 -5.48 -15.43
N LEU A 55 -8.08 -5.81 -14.16
CA LEU A 55 -6.74 -6.16 -13.69
C LEU A 55 -6.22 -7.45 -14.32
N VAL A 56 -7.09 -8.44 -14.50
CA VAL A 56 -6.75 -9.69 -15.21
C VAL A 56 -6.34 -9.40 -16.66
N LEU A 57 -7.06 -8.52 -17.37
CA LEU A 57 -6.68 -8.13 -18.74
C LEU A 57 -5.32 -7.43 -18.78
N ALA A 58 -5.03 -6.57 -17.81
CA ALA A 58 -3.72 -5.91 -17.70
C ALA A 58 -2.59 -6.93 -17.45
N VAL A 59 -2.80 -7.91 -16.56
CA VAL A 59 -1.83 -9.00 -16.31
C VAL A 59 -1.62 -9.85 -17.56
N GLN A 60 -2.67 -10.23 -18.27
CA GLN A 60 -2.56 -10.98 -19.53
C GLN A 60 -1.74 -10.22 -20.57
N THR A 61 -1.98 -8.92 -20.70
CA THR A 61 -1.22 -8.05 -21.60
C THR A 61 0.25 -7.99 -21.18
N ALA A 62 0.53 -7.82 -19.88
CA ALA A 62 1.88 -7.84 -19.34
C ALA A 62 2.62 -9.14 -19.70
N LYS A 63 1.95 -10.29 -19.58
CA LYS A 63 2.54 -11.60 -19.89
C LYS A 63 2.88 -11.78 -21.36
N GLN A 64 2.06 -11.23 -22.26
CA GLN A 64 2.35 -11.26 -23.70
C GLN A 64 3.63 -10.50 -24.04
N VAL A 65 3.91 -9.41 -23.32
CA VAL A 65 5.12 -8.63 -23.55
C VAL A 65 6.34 -9.18 -22.80
N MET A 66 6.18 -9.92 -21.68
CA MET A 66 7.25 -10.56 -20.87
C MET A 66 8.05 -11.69 -21.56
N GLY A 67 8.39 -11.52 -22.83
CA GLY A 67 9.28 -12.40 -23.58
C GLY A 67 10.78 -12.08 -23.36
N PRO A 68 11.67 -12.93 -23.90
CA PRO A 68 13.11 -12.87 -23.62
C PRO A 68 13.85 -11.57 -24.01
N ASN A 69 13.21 -10.63 -24.71
CA ASN A 69 13.80 -9.34 -25.10
C ASN A 69 12.83 -8.14 -25.04
N ASN A 70 11.63 -8.28 -24.49
CA ASN A 70 10.59 -7.28 -24.65
C ASN A 70 10.12 -6.73 -23.30
N THR A 71 10.59 -5.55 -22.96
CA THR A 71 9.75 -4.63 -22.20
C THR A 71 9.23 -3.60 -23.17
N HIS A 72 7.91 -3.42 -23.27
CA HIS A 72 7.38 -2.29 -24.03
C HIS A 72 7.43 -1.07 -23.12
N ASN A 73 8.20 -0.05 -23.52
CA ASN A 73 8.40 1.17 -22.73
C ASN A 73 8.92 0.93 -21.30
N GLY A 74 9.71 -0.13 -21.08
CA GLY A 74 10.25 -0.49 -19.76
C GLY A 74 9.30 -1.29 -18.85
N TYR A 75 8.11 -1.68 -19.35
CA TYR A 75 7.15 -2.50 -18.61
C TYR A 75 7.03 -3.95 -19.15
N PRO A 76 6.64 -4.92 -18.29
CA PRO A 76 6.57 -4.77 -16.84
C PRO A 76 7.97 -4.68 -16.22
N PHE A 77 8.05 -4.05 -15.05
CA PHE A 77 9.27 -3.93 -14.26
C PHE A 77 9.09 -4.59 -12.89
N ARG A 78 10.19 -4.70 -12.14
CA ARG A 78 10.23 -5.39 -10.85
C ARG A 78 10.52 -4.39 -9.74
N LEU A 79 9.76 -4.49 -8.66
CA LEU A 79 10.03 -3.81 -7.39
C LEU A 79 9.79 -4.76 -6.23
N ASN A 80 10.54 -4.53 -5.15
CA ASN A 80 10.37 -5.25 -3.88
C ASN A 80 9.44 -4.50 -2.90
N TRP A 81 8.68 -3.51 -3.38
CA TRP A 81 7.82 -2.67 -2.56
C TRP A 81 6.54 -2.28 -3.33
N PRO A 82 5.35 -2.31 -2.70
CA PRO A 82 5.11 -2.60 -1.28
C PRO A 82 5.14 -4.10 -0.94
N PRO A 83 5.28 -4.46 0.35
CA PRO A 83 5.40 -5.87 0.76
C PRO A 83 4.04 -6.57 0.69
N TYR A 84 3.80 -7.31 -0.38
CA TYR A 84 2.70 -8.27 -0.48
C TYR A 84 3.17 -9.65 -0.05
N GLU A 85 2.34 -10.36 0.73
CA GLU A 85 2.61 -11.73 1.15
C GLU A 85 2.09 -12.73 0.10
N ILE A 86 2.73 -12.73 -1.08
CA ILE A 86 2.50 -13.76 -2.11
C ILE A 86 3.80 -14.45 -2.52
N PRO A 87 3.76 -15.73 -2.91
CA PRO A 87 4.93 -16.43 -3.43
C PRO A 87 5.44 -15.79 -4.73
N GLY A 88 6.76 -15.82 -4.91
CA GLY A 88 7.40 -15.45 -6.17
C GLY A 88 7.79 -13.98 -6.28
N GLN A 89 8.30 -13.63 -7.46
CA GLN A 89 8.75 -12.26 -7.76
C GLN A 89 7.59 -11.39 -8.23
N LEU A 90 7.51 -10.17 -7.70
CA LEU A 90 6.49 -9.19 -8.05
C LEU A 90 6.87 -8.40 -9.32
N TRP A 91 5.87 -8.21 -10.17
CA TRP A 91 5.91 -7.47 -11.41
C TRP A 91 4.84 -6.38 -11.41
N TYR A 92 5.16 -5.27 -12.07
CA TYR A 92 4.34 -4.06 -12.10
C TYR A 92 4.06 -3.71 -13.56
N TYR A 93 2.78 -3.60 -13.90
CA TYR A 93 2.34 -3.24 -15.26
C TYR A 93 1.25 -2.16 -15.20
N PRO A 94 1.29 -1.14 -16.06
CA PRO A 94 0.32 -0.05 -16.01
C PRO A 94 -1.10 -0.58 -16.31
N VAL A 95 -2.07 -0.19 -15.49
CA VAL A 95 -3.49 -0.54 -15.72
C VAL A 95 -4.08 0.33 -16.83
N ALA A 96 -3.60 1.56 -16.97
CA ALA A 96 -3.93 2.48 -18.05
C ALA A 96 -2.69 3.23 -18.54
N GLU A 97 -2.69 3.60 -19.82
CA GLU A 97 -1.66 4.46 -20.39
C GLU A 97 -1.88 5.92 -19.97
N GLY A 98 -0.82 6.58 -19.51
CA GLY A 98 -0.89 7.98 -19.10
C GLY A 98 0.46 8.57 -18.74
N GLN A 99 0.62 9.88 -18.96
CA GLN A 99 1.78 10.65 -18.48
C GLN A 99 1.40 11.33 -17.16
N GLY A 100 2.02 10.92 -16.05
CA GLY A 100 1.79 11.50 -14.71
C GLY A 100 1.50 10.46 -13.63
N ILE A 101 0.43 10.71 -12.84
CA ILE A 101 -0.11 9.74 -11.89
C ILE A 101 -0.52 8.49 -12.68
N GLN A 102 0.10 7.37 -12.37
CA GLN A 102 -0.10 6.12 -13.10
C GLN A 102 -0.32 4.97 -12.13
N ASP A 103 -1.39 4.21 -12.36
CA ASP A 103 -1.72 3.03 -11.57
C ASP A 103 -1.13 1.78 -12.20
N PHE A 104 -0.60 0.90 -11.35
CA PHE A 104 0.05 -0.33 -11.73
C PHE A 104 -0.64 -1.51 -11.07
N VAL A 105 -1.00 -2.52 -11.84
CA VAL A 105 -1.31 -3.84 -11.29
C VAL A 105 -0.01 -4.49 -10.84
N VAL A 106 -0.06 -5.07 -9.64
CA VAL A 106 1.05 -5.84 -9.06
C VAL A 106 0.66 -7.30 -9.10
N PHE A 107 1.52 -8.13 -9.68
CA PHE A 107 1.25 -9.57 -9.86
C PHE A 107 2.53 -10.40 -9.77
N ASN A 108 2.43 -11.70 -9.52
CA ASN A 108 3.58 -12.61 -9.53
C ASN A 108 3.72 -13.36 -10.87
N THR A 109 4.72 -14.24 -10.96
CA THR A 109 4.98 -15.06 -12.16
C THR A 109 3.86 -16.06 -12.49
N ASP A 110 3.03 -16.39 -11.51
CA ASP A 110 1.90 -17.34 -11.62
C ASP A 110 0.57 -16.62 -11.89
N ASP A 111 0.62 -15.36 -12.33
CA ASP A 111 -0.52 -14.51 -12.67
C ASP A 111 -1.44 -14.18 -11.48
N GLN A 112 -0.96 -14.40 -10.25
CA GLN A 112 -1.66 -14.00 -9.03
C GLN A 112 -1.53 -12.48 -8.84
N ILE A 113 -2.67 -11.79 -8.82
CA ILE A 113 -2.75 -10.36 -8.51
C ILE A 113 -2.50 -10.15 -7.02
N ALA A 114 -1.47 -9.38 -6.70
CA ALA A 114 -1.13 -8.95 -5.35
C ALA A 114 -1.95 -7.72 -4.92
N GLY A 115 -2.18 -6.80 -5.86
CA GLY A 115 -2.91 -5.55 -5.63
C GLY A 115 -2.69 -4.54 -6.75
N VAL A 116 -2.98 -3.28 -6.45
CA VAL A 116 -2.75 -2.13 -7.33
C VAL A 116 -1.98 -1.07 -6.55
N VAL A 117 -1.06 -0.37 -7.22
CA VAL A 117 -0.34 0.76 -6.64
C VAL A 117 -0.43 2.00 -7.55
N THR A 118 -0.58 3.17 -6.95
CA THR A 118 -0.49 4.45 -7.65
C THR A 118 0.92 4.99 -7.56
N ARG A 119 1.56 5.28 -8.69
CA ARG A 119 2.83 6.02 -8.75
C ARG A 119 2.55 7.52 -8.72
N HIS A 120 3.17 8.19 -7.76
CA HIS A 120 3.26 9.64 -7.67
C HIS A 120 4.70 10.07 -7.90
N VAL A 121 4.90 11.08 -8.74
CA VAL A 121 6.21 11.73 -8.91
C VAL A 121 6.16 13.05 -8.14
N PHE A 122 6.93 13.16 -7.05
CA PHE A 122 7.00 14.35 -6.22
C PHE A 122 8.46 14.77 -6.05
N ASN A 123 8.80 15.99 -6.46
CA ASN A 123 10.18 16.51 -6.43
C ASN A 123 11.23 15.59 -7.08
N GLY A 124 10.87 14.93 -8.19
CA GLY A 124 11.75 13.99 -8.90
C GLY A 124 11.91 12.61 -8.24
N GLN A 125 11.23 12.38 -7.11
CA GLN A 125 11.17 11.08 -6.45
C GLN A 125 9.88 10.35 -6.81
N GLU A 126 9.99 9.08 -7.18
CA GLU A 126 8.84 8.20 -7.36
C GLU A 126 8.40 7.61 -6.02
N ILE A 127 7.13 7.79 -5.70
CA ILE A 127 6.48 7.24 -4.51
C ILE A 127 5.32 6.39 -4.99
N PHE A 128 5.35 5.11 -4.65
CA PHE A 128 4.23 4.22 -4.90
C PHE A 128 3.32 4.23 -3.67
N ARG A 129 2.01 4.14 -3.86
CA ARG A 129 1.03 4.02 -2.77
C ARG A 129 0.08 2.89 -3.09
N PRO A 130 -0.12 1.92 -2.18
CA PRO A 130 -1.06 0.84 -2.43
C PRO A 130 -2.50 1.36 -2.45
N CYS A 131 -3.28 0.82 -3.37
CA CYS A 131 -4.72 0.95 -3.39
C CYS A 131 -5.35 -0.04 -2.40
N GLU A 132 -6.54 0.28 -1.93
CA GLU A 132 -7.27 -0.51 -0.93
C GLU A 132 -8.22 -1.50 -1.62
N ILE A 133 -8.35 -2.69 -1.04
CA ILE A 133 -9.38 -3.65 -1.47
C ILE A 133 -10.72 -3.26 -0.82
N ILE A 134 -11.78 -3.17 -1.61
CA ILE A 134 -13.14 -2.87 -1.14
C ILE A 134 -14.10 -4.04 -1.35
#